data_AF-A0A538EZN7-F1
#
_entry.id   AF-A0A538EZN7-F1
#
_cell.length_a   1.000
_cell.length_b   1.000
_cell.length_c   1.000
_cell.angle_alpha   90.00
_cell.angle_beta   90.00
_cell.angle_gamma   90.00
#
_symmetry.space_group_name_H-M   'P 1'
#
loop_
_entity.id
_entity.type
_entity.pdbx_description
1 polymer ?
#
loop_
_entity_poly.entity_id
_entity_poly.type
_entity_poly.pdbx_seq_one_letter_code
_entity_poly.pdbx_strand_id
1 'polypeptide(L)'
;MLFGGVFFPAIADEPGTSGPGFVEQAYGANPRIGRCYDAMAYHPYPYPFTAPELDVPVRGSVLAARDAMHAVLARHGDGSKQLWITEVGWPTHRGYGVSEEKQAQYVARMQAATFAQRLPVLTWYTYGDYDDPSDANQEAHFGFFRADGTPKPSYFALGAFARVFAGAHFVADRSRALGLPPGAENTGGRGFALEYARAGARITALWYANESGAEGQGAGPSGGTAGPATVRVRLPVRAHRVTIVGFLGSRRTVAVPRSGRLSLVLGPGPLYVIDTGRTASRTRGRHRG
;
A
#
# COMPACT_ATOMS: atom_id res chain seq x y z
N MET A 1 18.19 2.53 -18.85
CA MET A 1 18.88 3.34 -17.83
C MET A 1 17.85 3.94 -16.88
N LEU A 2 18.06 3.77 -15.57
CA LEU A 2 17.23 4.36 -14.52
C LEU A 2 17.88 5.68 -14.09
N PHE A 3 17.10 6.73 -13.89
CA PHE A 3 17.56 7.98 -13.30
C PHE A 3 16.84 8.20 -11.97
N GLY A 4 17.59 8.54 -10.92
CA GLY A 4 17.03 8.84 -9.60
C GLY A 4 17.44 7.85 -8.51
N GLY A 5 16.50 7.55 -7.62
CA GLY A 5 16.76 7.25 -6.20
C GLY A 5 16.59 8.51 -5.34
N VAL A 6 15.72 9.42 -5.79
CA VAL A 6 15.53 10.72 -5.16
C VAL A 6 14.60 10.58 -3.95
N PHE A 7 15.03 11.14 -2.83
CA PHE A 7 14.31 11.05 -1.57
C PHE A 7 13.05 11.92 -1.59
N PHE A 8 11.94 11.40 -1.08
CA PHE A 8 10.71 12.16 -0.86
C PHE A 8 10.17 11.89 0.55
N PRO A 9 9.73 12.92 1.30
CA PRO A 9 9.73 14.36 0.98
C PRO A 9 11.04 15.05 1.40
N ALA A 10 11.14 16.38 1.28
CA ALA A 10 12.22 17.09 1.96
C ALA A 10 12.11 16.83 3.48
N ILE A 11 13.23 16.51 4.12
CA ILE A 11 13.27 16.36 5.58
C ILE A 11 13.36 17.76 6.18
N ALA A 12 12.46 18.08 7.10
CA ALA A 12 12.50 19.36 7.80
C ALA A 12 13.82 19.50 8.55
N ASP A 13 14.41 20.69 8.49
CA ASP A 13 15.66 21.05 9.17
C ASP A 13 16.92 20.32 8.69
N GLU A 14 16.84 19.52 7.62
CA GLU A 14 18.00 18.94 6.94
C GLU A 14 18.29 19.69 5.62
N PRO A 15 19.57 19.92 5.27
CA PRO A 15 19.92 20.50 3.98
C PRO A 15 19.55 19.54 2.84
N GLY A 16 18.64 19.96 1.96
CA GLY A 16 18.26 19.16 0.82
C GLY A 16 17.07 19.72 0.04
N THR A 17 16.79 19.12 -1.11
CA THR A 17 15.60 19.40 -1.91
C THR A 17 14.73 18.15 -1.96
N SER A 18 13.41 18.31 -2.04
CA SER A 18 12.51 17.17 -2.21
C SER A 18 12.79 16.47 -3.54
N GLY A 19 12.43 15.20 -3.68
CA GLY A 19 12.59 14.46 -4.94
C GLY A 19 12.03 15.21 -6.16
N PRO A 20 10.78 15.72 -6.12
CA PRO A 20 10.24 16.61 -7.14
C PRO A 20 11.11 17.86 -7.40
N GLY A 21 11.62 18.49 -6.35
CA GLY A 21 12.50 19.67 -6.46
C GLY A 21 13.84 19.36 -7.11
N PHE A 22 14.45 18.21 -6.77
CA PHE A 22 15.68 17.74 -7.41
C PHE A 22 15.46 17.49 -8.89
N VAL A 23 14.38 16.77 -9.24
CA VAL A 23 14.08 16.46 -10.64
C VAL A 23 13.79 17.73 -11.44
N GLU A 24 13.06 18.68 -10.86
CA GLU A 24 12.82 19.99 -11.48
C GLU A 24 14.14 20.73 -11.77
N GLN A 25 15.06 20.76 -10.80
CA GLN A 25 16.40 21.36 -10.98
C GLN A 25 17.22 20.63 -12.05
N ALA A 26 17.13 19.30 -12.12
CA ALA A 26 17.83 18.51 -13.13
C ALA A 26 17.33 18.83 -14.55
N TYR A 27 16.02 18.99 -14.75
CA TYR A 27 15.48 19.47 -16.02
C TYR A 27 15.86 20.92 -16.32
N GLY A 28 15.92 21.79 -15.30
CA GLY A 28 16.40 23.16 -15.44
C GLY A 28 17.85 23.23 -15.93
N ALA A 29 18.71 22.36 -15.40
CA ALA A 29 20.11 22.25 -15.81
C ALA A 29 20.29 21.61 -17.19
N ASN A 30 19.47 20.61 -17.53
CA ASN A 30 19.46 19.97 -18.83
C ASN A 30 18.03 19.62 -19.28
N PRO A 31 17.39 20.47 -20.11
CA PRO A 31 16.04 20.23 -20.60
C PRO A 31 15.85 18.96 -21.44
N ARG A 32 16.94 18.29 -21.85
CA ARG A 32 16.92 17.03 -22.62
C ARG A 32 17.20 15.80 -21.77
N ILE A 33 17.36 15.94 -20.45
CA ILE A 33 17.72 14.82 -19.57
C ILE A 33 16.72 13.65 -19.66
N GLY A 34 15.45 13.92 -19.99
CA GLY A 34 14.44 12.91 -20.31
C GLY A 34 14.85 11.90 -21.38
N ARG A 35 15.76 12.27 -22.30
CA ARG A 35 16.27 11.36 -23.34
C ARG A 35 17.36 10.41 -22.83
N CYS A 36 17.86 10.62 -21.63
CA CYS A 36 18.96 9.87 -21.05
C CYS A 36 18.50 8.72 -20.14
N TYR A 37 17.19 8.58 -19.89
CA TYR A 37 16.66 7.53 -19.02
C TYR A 37 15.29 7.02 -19.47
N ASP A 38 14.97 5.77 -19.08
CA ASP A 38 13.75 5.07 -19.47
C ASP A 38 12.66 5.17 -18.40
N ALA A 39 13.08 5.14 -17.13
CA ALA A 39 12.21 5.24 -15.96
C ALA A 39 12.84 6.14 -14.89
N MET A 40 11.98 6.75 -14.07
CA MET A 40 12.37 7.60 -12.96
C MET A 40 12.18 6.86 -11.63
N ALA A 41 13.25 6.76 -10.84
CA ALA A 41 13.23 6.16 -9.51
C ALA A 41 13.11 7.19 -8.39
N TYR A 42 12.35 6.86 -7.34
CA TYR A 42 12.19 7.69 -6.16
C TYR A 42 11.99 6.86 -4.89
N HIS A 43 12.30 7.47 -3.74
CA HIS A 43 12.30 6.84 -2.41
C HIS A 43 11.38 7.60 -1.45
N PRO A 44 10.07 7.28 -1.41
CA PRO A 44 9.08 8.03 -0.66
C PRO A 44 9.00 7.59 0.81
N TYR A 45 10.04 7.87 1.60
CA TYR A 45 10.03 7.57 3.03
C TYR A 45 9.26 8.63 3.83
N PRO A 46 8.25 8.24 4.62
CA PRO A 46 7.48 9.21 5.39
C PRO A 46 8.18 9.44 6.72
N TYR A 47 9.18 10.32 6.81
CA TYR A 47 9.78 10.67 8.11
C TYR A 47 8.95 11.73 8.85
N PRO A 48 8.67 11.55 10.16
CA PRO A 48 8.82 10.32 10.95
C PRO A 48 7.84 9.23 10.48
N PHE A 49 8.19 7.96 10.70
CA PHE A 49 7.56 6.77 10.09
C PHE A 49 6.06 6.66 10.36
N THR A 50 5.27 7.38 9.57
CA THR A 50 3.80 7.48 9.64
C THR A 50 3.15 6.51 8.64
N ALA A 51 1.83 6.34 8.72
CA ALA A 51 1.13 5.45 7.80
C ALA A 51 1.31 5.88 6.33
N PRO A 52 1.38 4.93 5.37
CA PRO A 52 1.68 5.21 3.97
C PRO A 52 0.75 6.25 3.31
N GLU A 53 -0.50 6.28 3.76
CA GLU A 53 -1.55 7.12 3.20
C GLU A 53 -1.81 8.39 3.99
N LEU A 54 -1.15 8.56 5.14
CA LEU A 54 -1.33 9.73 5.96
C LEU A 54 -0.70 10.92 5.26
N ASP A 55 -1.54 11.88 4.90
CA ASP A 55 -1.09 13.14 4.34
C ASP A 55 -0.69 14.09 5.47
N VAL A 56 0.60 14.44 5.51
CA VAL A 56 1.16 15.38 6.48
C VAL A 56 1.45 16.68 5.75
N PRO A 57 0.92 17.84 6.17
CA PRO A 57 1.16 19.11 5.52
C PRO A 57 2.65 19.35 5.27
N VAL A 58 2.96 19.92 4.10
CA VAL A 58 4.33 20.14 3.57
C VAL A 58 5.05 18.84 3.15
N ARG A 59 4.91 17.75 3.90
CA ARG A 59 5.58 16.46 3.66
C ARG A 59 4.84 15.57 2.65
N GLY A 60 3.53 15.71 2.53
CA GLY A 60 2.72 14.80 1.72
C GLY A 60 2.56 13.41 2.37
N SER A 61 2.25 12.42 1.54
CA SER A 61 2.21 11.00 1.90
C SER A 61 3.02 10.15 0.92
N VAL A 62 3.32 8.91 1.30
CA VAL A 62 3.99 7.94 0.41
C VAL A 62 3.18 7.74 -0.86
N LEU A 63 1.85 7.66 -0.74
CA LEU A 63 0.97 7.49 -1.90
C LEU A 63 0.91 8.75 -2.79
N ALA A 64 0.91 9.94 -2.21
CA ALA A 64 0.86 11.20 -2.97
C ALA A 64 2.18 11.50 -3.72
N ALA A 65 3.31 10.94 -3.26
CA ALA A 65 4.60 11.09 -3.90
C ALA A 65 4.59 10.70 -5.40
N ARG A 66 3.83 9.67 -5.76
CA ARG A 66 3.64 9.25 -7.16
C ARG A 66 3.11 10.39 -8.03
N ASP A 67 2.07 11.08 -7.55
CA ASP A 67 1.41 12.15 -8.32
C ASP A 67 2.29 13.40 -8.40
N ALA A 68 3.01 13.71 -7.33
CA ALA A 68 3.99 14.81 -7.32
C ALA A 68 5.12 14.56 -8.33
N MET A 69 5.71 13.37 -8.35
CA MET A 69 6.75 13.00 -9.31
C MET A 69 6.22 12.99 -10.75
N HIS A 70 5.04 12.39 -10.97
CA HIS A 70 4.43 12.37 -12.30
C HIS A 70 4.15 13.78 -12.83
N ALA A 71 3.68 14.70 -11.97
CA ALA A 71 3.43 16.08 -12.35
C ALA A 71 4.69 16.80 -12.83
N VAL A 72 5.84 16.56 -12.19
CA VAL A 72 7.14 17.11 -12.64
C VAL A 72 7.49 16.57 -14.02
N LEU A 73 7.45 15.24 -14.22
CA LEU A 73 7.76 14.65 -15.52
C LEU A 73 6.83 15.16 -16.63
N ALA A 74 5.53 15.27 -16.33
CA ALA A 74 4.54 15.74 -17.29
C ALA A 74 4.79 17.19 -17.74
N ARG A 75 5.21 18.09 -16.84
CA ARG A 75 5.58 19.47 -17.19
C ARG A 75 6.74 19.54 -18.19
N HIS A 76 7.64 18.57 -18.14
CA HIS A 76 8.81 18.49 -19.02
C HIS A 76 8.59 17.59 -20.25
N GLY A 77 7.34 17.17 -20.51
CA GLY A 77 6.98 16.35 -21.68
C GLY A 77 7.26 14.85 -21.53
N ASP A 78 7.65 14.41 -20.34
CA ASP A 78 8.07 13.04 -20.02
C ASP A 78 7.05 12.28 -19.14
N GLY A 79 5.80 12.76 -19.08
CA GLY A 79 4.74 12.19 -18.23
C GLY A 79 4.35 10.74 -18.56
N SER A 80 4.71 10.23 -19.75
CA SER A 80 4.49 8.82 -20.11
C SER A 80 5.54 7.87 -19.54
N LYS A 81 6.64 8.39 -18.95
CA LYS A 81 7.68 7.56 -18.37
C LYS A 81 7.19 6.87 -17.11
N GLN A 82 7.71 5.67 -16.88
CA GLN A 82 7.38 4.90 -15.69
C GLN A 82 8.05 5.50 -14.45
N LEU A 83 7.33 5.43 -13.33
CA LEU A 83 7.83 5.75 -12.00
C LEU A 83 8.07 4.46 -11.22
N TRP A 84 9.26 4.31 -10.64
CA TRP A 84 9.65 3.12 -9.88
C TRP A 84 9.93 3.51 -8.44
N ILE A 85 9.25 2.86 -7.48
CA ILE A 85 9.66 2.96 -6.07
C ILE A 85 10.76 1.93 -5.88
N THR A 86 12.01 2.38 -5.96
CA THR A 86 13.19 1.51 -5.81
C THR A 86 13.61 1.31 -4.36
N GLU A 87 13.03 2.06 -3.44
CA GLU A 87 13.25 1.92 -2.01
C GLU A 87 12.11 2.56 -1.23
N VAL A 88 11.60 1.84 -0.23
CA VAL A 88 10.70 2.34 0.80
C VAL A 88 10.63 1.29 1.90
N GLY A 89 10.42 1.70 3.15
CA GLY A 89 10.36 0.77 4.26
C GLY A 89 9.98 1.46 5.56
N TRP A 90 9.68 0.63 6.55
CA TRP A 90 9.45 1.05 7.93
C TRP A 90 10.23 0.11 8.84
N PRO A 91 11.19 0.61 9.65
CA PRO A 91 11.97 -0.24 10.52
C PRO A 91 11.15 -0.65 11.74
N THR A 92 11.42 -1.84 12.28
CA THR A 92 10.82 -2.32 13.52
C THR A 92 11.68 -2.02 14.75
N HIS A 93 12.51 -0.98 14.65
CA HIS A 93 13.42 -0.51 15.68
C HIS A 93 12.64 0.10 16.86
N ARG A 94 13.13 -0.08 18.08
CA ARG A 94 12.35 0.25 19.30
C ARG A 94 12.21 1.75 19.53
N GLY A 95 13.24 2.54 19.22
CA GLY A 95 13.24 3.98 19.48
C GLY A 95 12.64 4.83 18.36
N TYR A 96 12.79 4.37 17.12
CA TYR A 96 12.37 5.13 15.93
C TYR A 96 12.02 4.17 14.79
N GLY A 97 10.72 4.04 14.50
CA GLY A 97 10.18 2.98 13.65
C GLY A 97 8.71 2.67 13.96
N VAL A 98 8.29 1.44 13.71
CA VAL A 98 6.92 0.95 13.99
C VAL A 98 6.96 -0.46 14.59
N SER A 99 5.85 -0.94 15.16
CA SER A 99 5.77 -2.36 15.54
C SER A 99 5.78 -3.29 14.32
N GLU A 100 6.21 -4.54 14.50
CA GLU A 100 6.20 -5.54 13.42
C GLU A 100 4.81 -5.75 12.80
N GLU A 101 3.75 -5.59 13.60
CA GLU A 101 2.38 -5.66 13.09
C GLU A 101 2.03 -4.46 12.19
N LYS A 102 2.40 -3.23 12.58
CA LYS A 102 2.24 -2.06 11.71
C LYS A 102 3.06 -2.22 10.42
N GLN A 103 4.30 -2.70 10.52
CA GLN A 103 5.12 -3.00 9.34
C GLN A 103 4.38 -3.94 8.38
N ALA A 104 3.78 -5.02 8.88
CA ALA A 104 3.03 -5.96 8.06
C ALA A 104 1.75 -5.36 7.44
N GLN A 105 1.04 -4.50 8.19
CA GLN A 105 -0.10 -3.76 7.67
C GLN A 105 0.34 -2.82 6.54
N TYR A 106 1.45 -2.10 6.70
CA TYR A 106 1.96 -1.15 5.71
C TYR A 106 2.47 -1.85 4.46
N VAL A 107 3.14 -3.01 4.57
CA VAL A 107 3.48 -3.85 3.41
C VAL A 107 2.23 -4.20 2.61
N ALA A 108 1.17 -4.67 3.28
CA ALA A 108 -0.07 -5.05 2.61
C ALA A 108 -0.77 -3.86 1.93
N ARG A 109 -0.83 -2.70 2.61
CA ARG A 109 -1.43 -1.46 2.08
C ARG A 109 -0.64 -0.88 0.93
N MET A 110 0.69 -0.79 1.05
CA MET A 110 1.58 -0.31 0.01
C MET A 110 1.44 -1.14 -1.26
N GLN A 111 1.51 -2.46 -1.14
CA GLN A 111 1.36 -3.37 -2.27
C GLN A 111 0.02 -3.19 -2.98
N ALA A 112 -1.09 -3.11 -2.23
CA ALA A 112 -2.41 -2.86 -2.82
C ALA A 112 -2.49 -1.46 -3.46
N ALA A 113 -2.17 -0.40 -2.74
CA ALA A 113 -2.32 0.96 -3.22
C ALA A 113 -1.42 1.26 -4.45
N THR A 114 -0.15 0.86 -4.40
CA THR A 114 0.79 1.09 -5.52
C THR A 114 0.43 0.26 -6.75
N PHE A 115 -0.13 -0.95 -6.57
CA PHE A 115 -0.68 -1.72 -7.68
C PHE A 115 -1.87 -1.00 -8.33
N ALA A 116 -2.76 -0.40 -7.54
CA ALA A 116 -3.83 0.45 -8.08
C ALA A 116 -3.29 1.69 -8.81
N GLN A 117 -2.19 2.27 -8.34
CA GLN A 117 -1.48 3.38 -9.00
C GLN A 117 -0.71 2.96 -10.26
N ARG A 118 -0.69 1.65 -10.58
CA ARG A 118 0.03 1.06 -11.72
C ARG A 118 1.53 1.32 -11.68
N LEU A 119 2.11 1.36 -10.48
CA LEU A 119 3.55 1.40 -10.31
C LEU A 119 4.11 0.00 -10.60
N PRO A 120 4.98 -0.18 -11.60
CA PRO A 120 5.48 -1.49 -12.01
C PRO A 120 6.52 -2.05 -11.03
N VAL A 121 7.16 -1.20 -10.22
CA VAL A 121 8.22 -1.57 -9.28
C VAL A 121 7.95 -0.91 -7.93
N LEU A 122 7.92 -1.75 -6.90
CA LEU A 122 7.94 -1.40 -5.48
C LEU A 122 8.97 -2.31 -4.81
N THR A 123 10.12 -1.75 -4.43
CA THR A 123 11.17 -2.47 -3.71
C THR A 123 11.11 -2.07 -2.23
N TRP A 124 10.81 -3.05 -1.39
CA TRP A 124 10.90 -2.88 0.06
C TRP A 124 12.36 -2.91 0.50
N TYR A 125 12.78 -1.90 1.23
CA TYR A 125 14.02 -1.94 1.98
C TYR A 125 13.73 -2.54 3.35
N THR A 126 14.25 -3.72 3.69
CA THR A 126 15.16 -4.60 2.91
C THR A 126 14.78 -6.07 3.09
N TYR A 127 15.57 -7.01 2.57
CA TYR A 127 15.28 -8.45 2.66
C TYR A 127 15.22 -8.92 4.13
N GLY A 128 16.27 -8.66 4.91
CA GLY A 128 16.40 -9.13 6.28
C GLY A 128 17.10 -8.12 7.16
N ASP A 129 16.81 -8.21 8.45
CA ASP A 129 17.54 -7.53 9.50
C ASP A 129 18.98 -8.05 9.58
N TYR A 130 19.83 -7.29 10.27
CA TYR A 130 21.15 -7.73 10.68
C TYR A 130 21.34 -7.46 12.17
N ASP A 131 22.37 -8.06 12.77
CA ASP A 131 22.61 -7.92 14.21
C ASP A 131 22.94 -6.47 14.59
N ASP A 132 22.19 -5.93 15.56
CA ASP A 132 22.49 -4.68 16.25
C ASP A 132 22.31 -4.89 17.77
N PRO A 133 23.36 -5.34 18.47
CA PRO A 133 23.30 -5.58 19.91
C PRO A 133 22.99 -4.33 20.75
N SER A 134 23.24 -3.14 20.20
CA SER A 134 22.97 -1.87 20.87
C SER A 134 21.53 -1.39 20.68
N ASP A 135 20.78 -1.94 19.71
CA ASP A 135 19.44 -1.48 19.31
C ASP A 135 19.41 0.04 19.11
N ALA A 136 20.46 0.56 18.47
CA ALA A 136 20.70 1.98 18.26
C ALA A 136 20.54 2.39 16.79
N ASN A 137 20.63 1.41 15.88
CA ASN A 137 20.62 1.61 14.45
C ASN A 137 19.33 1.07 13.83
N GLN A 138 18.41 1.97 13.49
CA GLN A 138 17.17 1.61 12.81
C GLN A 138 17.37 0.77 11.53
N GLU A 139 18.50 0.96 10.84
CA GLU A 139 18.83 0.28 9.58
C GLU A 139 18.91 -1.24 9.75
N ALA A 140 19.17 -1.71 10.97
CA ALA A 140 19.21 -3.12 11.31
C ALA A 140 17.83 -3.80 11.37
N HIS A 141 16.72 -3.04 11.26
CA HIS A 141 15.38 -3.52 11.61
C HIS A 141 14.33 -3.40 10.48
N PHE A 142 14.74 -3.13 9.25
CA PHE A 142 13.84 -2.97 8.10
C PHE A 142 13.34 -4.27 7.45
N GLY A 143 14.01 -5.38 7.74
CA GLY A 143 13.86 -6.64 7.03
C GLY A 143 12.49 -7.30 7.16
N PHE A 144 12.20 -8.20 6.22
CA PHE A 144 11.11 -9.19 6.34
C PHE A 144 11.48 -10.37 7.25
N PHE A 145 12.78 -10.58 7.46
CA PHE A 145 13.32 -11.60 8.35
C PHE A 145 14.09 -10.90 9.47
N ARG A 146 14.05 -11.46 10.67
CA ARG A 146 14.92 -11.05 11.78
C ARG A 146 16.35 -11.52 11.49
N ALA A 147 17.33 -11.03 12.27
CA ALA A 147 18.74 -11.35 12.08
C ALA A 147 19.03 -12.86 12.20
N ASP A 148 18.23 -13.60 12.99
CA ASP A 148 18.27 -15.06 13.11
C ASP A 148 17.60 -15.82 11.94
N GLY A 149 17.11 -15.09 10.93
CA GLY A 149 16.41 -15.64 9.77
C GLY A 149 14.93 -15.98 10.00
N THR A 150 14.39 -15.78 11.21
CA THR A 150 12.97 -16.03 11.46
C THR A 150 12.10 -14.99 10.73
N PRO A 151 11.00 -15.39 10.06
CA PRO A 151 10.16 -14.45 9.34
C PRO A 151 9.41 -13.52 10.31
N LYS A 152 9.35 -12.23 9.97
CA LYS A 152 8.44 -11.26 10.57
C LYS A 152 7.04 -11.39 9.96
N PRO A 153 5.98 -10.88 10.62
CA PRO A 153 4.63 -10.81 10.06
C PRO A 153 4.56 -10.18 8.65
N SER A 154 5.45 -9.23 8.34
CA SER A 154 5.56 -8.57 7.04
C SER A 154 5.87 -9.53 5.88
N TYR A 155 6.63 -10.61 6.12
CA TYR A 155 6.87 -11.68 5.13
C TYR A 155 5.56 -12.37 4.74
N PHE A 156 4.70 -12.68 5.71
CA PHE A 156 3.41 -13.32 5.46
C PHE A 156 2.44 -12.37 4.74
N ALA A 157 2.50 -11.07 5.06
CA ALA A 157 1.74 -10.04 4.35
C ALA A 157 2.10 -9.96 2.87
N LEU A 158 3.40 -9.93 2.56
CA LEU A 158 3.92 -9.99 1.20
C LEU A 158 3.42 -11.24 0.45
N GLY A 159 3.57 -12.42 1.08
CA GLY A 159 3.14 -13.68 0.47
C GLY A 159 1.62 -13.78 0.25
N ALA A 160 0.82 -13.25 1.18
CA ALA A 160 -0.63 -13.23 1.04
C ALA A 160 -1.07 -12.36 -0.14
N PHE A 161 -0.48 -11.15 -0.27
CA PHE A 161 -0.73 -10.28 -1.42
C PHE A 161 -0.36 -10.97 -2.74
N ALA A 162 0.85 -11.50 -2.86
CA ALA A 162 1.31 -12.16 -4.08
C ALA A 162 0.35 -13.29 -4.54
N ARG A 163 -0.13 -14.14 -3.61
CA ARG A 163 -1.08 -15.22 -3.92
C ARG A 163 -2.47 -14.71 -4.30
N VAL A 164 -2.98 -13.72 -3.57
CA VAL A 164 -4.34 -13.19 -3.80
C VAL A 164 -4.43 -12.48 -5.14
N PHE A 165 -3.43 -11.66 -5.47
CA PHE A 165 -3.44 -10.77 -6.62
C PHE A 165 -2.74 -11.32 -7.87
N ALA A 166 -2.22 -12.56 -7.83
CA ALA A 166 -1.65 -13.23 -9.00
C ALA A 166 -2.63 -13.19 -10.21
N GLY A 167 -2.14 -12.66 -11.33
CA GLY A 167 -2.91 -12.49 -12.58
C GLY A 167 -4.03 -11.45 -12.52
N ALA A 168 -4.07 -10.63 -11.47
CA ALA A 168 -5.05 -9.56 -11.35
C ALA A 168 -4.61 -8.29 -12.09
N HIS A 169 -5.57 -7.41 -12.37
CA HIS A 169 -5.33 -6.03 -12.77
C HIS A 169 -6.27 -5.11 -11.98
N PHE A 170 -5.85 -3.88 -11.76
CA PHE A 170 -6.68 -2.87 -11.12
C PHE A 170 -7.89 -2.50 -12.00
N VAL A 171 -9.05 -2.39 -11.38
CA VAL A 171 -10.33 -2.06 -12.04
C VAL A 171 -10.81 -0.67 -11.63
N ALA A 172 -10.97 -0.41 -10.33
CA ALA A 172 -11.53 0.85 -9.84
C ALA A 172 -11.30 1.06 -8.35
N ASP A 173 -11.23 2.33 -7.94
CA ASP A 173 -11.41 2.71 -6.54
C ASP A 173 -12.92 2.82 -6.23
N ARG A 174 -13.41 2.03 -5.27
CA ARG A 174 -14.81 1.97 -4.83
C ARG A 174 -15.04 2.69 -3.51
N SER A 175 -14.02 3.30 -2.91
CA SER A 175 -14.08 3.84 -1.54
C SER A 175 -15.22 4.84 -1.37
N ARG A 176 -15.29 5.86 -2.23
CA ARG A 176 -16.37 6.87 -2.22
C ARG A 176 -17.74 6.25 -2.50
N ALA A 177 -17.85 5.35 -3.46
CA ALA A 177 -19.10 4.69 -3.82
C ALA A 177 -19.65 3.79 -2.70
N LEU A 178 -18.78 3.31 -1.81
CA LEU A 178 -19.13 2.54 -0.63
C LEU A 178 -19.33 3.39 0.63
N GLY A 179 -19.22 4.72 0.52
CA GLY A 179 -19.38 5.64 1.65
C GLY A 179 -18.26 5.53 2.69
N LEU A 180 -17.07 5.07 2.29
CA LEU A 180 -15.91 5.06 3.18
C LEU A 180 -15.40 6.49 3.41
N PRO A 181 -14.91 6.81 4.62
CA PRO A 181 -14.46 8.15 4.95
C PRO A 181 -13.24 8.55 4.09
N PRO A 182 -13.18 9.79 3.59
CA PRO A 182 -12.06 10.26 2.78
C PRO A 182 -10.77 10.47 3.61
N GLY A 183 -10.89 10.48 4.93
CA GLY A 183 -9.84 10.92 5.85
C GLY A 183 -9.61 12.42 5.83
N ALA A 184 -8.65 12.87 6.62
CA ALA A 184 -8.19 14.25 6.65
C ALA A 184 -6.68 14.31 6.91
N GLU A 185 -6.05 15.41 6.47
CA GLU A 185 -4.64 15.69 6.73
C GLU A 185 -4.34 15.62 8.23
N ASN A 186 -3.16 15.11 8.58
CA ASN A 186 -2.65 14.85 9.93
C ASN A 186 -3.49 13.93 10.83
N THR A 187 -4.78 13.79 10.61
CA THR A 187 -5.70 13.05 11.49
C THR A 187 -6.02 11.66 10.96
N GLY A 188 -5.79 11.41 9.67
CA GLY A 188 -6.01 10.11 9.04
C GLY A 188 -7.48 9.76 8.91
N GLY A 189 -7.85 8.53 9.23
CA GLY A 189 -9.24 8.06 9.17
C GLY A 189 -9.74 7.85 7.74
N ARG A 190 -8.86 7.45 6.82
CA ARG A 190 -9.22 7.17 5.43
C ARG A 190 -9.60 5.71 5.24
N GLY A 191 -10.77 5.46 4.65
CA GLY A 191 -11.21 4.12 4.28
C GLY A 191 -10.95 3.82 2.81
N PHE A 192 -10.50 2.60 2.53
CA PHE A 192 -10.16 2.15 1.19
C PHE A 192 -10.99 0.93 0.77
N ALA A 193 -11.37 0.90 -0.50
CA ALA A 193 -11.94 -0.24 -1.18
C ALA A 193 -11.46 -0.28 -2.64
N LEU A 194 -10.29 -0.89 -2.86
CA LEU A 194 -9.67 -0.98 -4.18
C LEU A 194 -10.08 -2.29 -4.86
N GLU A 195 -10.64 -2.19 -6.06
CA GLU A 195 -11.15 -3.32 -6.81
C GLU A 195 -10.20 -3.75 -7.92
N TYR A 196 -10.01 -5.06 -8.02
CA TYR A 196 -9.17 -5.75 -8.99
C TYR A 196 -9.95 -6.90 -9.62
N ALA A 197 -9.49 -7.36 -10.77
CA ALA A 197 -10.08 -8.52 -11.43
C ALA A 197 -9.01 -9.42 -12.01
N ARG A 198 -9.29 -10.72 -11.99
CA ARG A 198 -8.59 -11.75 -12.77
C ARG A 198 -9.62 -12.70 -13.37
N ALA A 199 -9.18 -13.63 -14.22
CA ALA A 199 -10.06 -14.64 -14.79
C ALA A 199 -10.91 -15.31 -13.70
N GLY A 200 -12.24 -15.20 -13.82
CA GLY A 200 -13.21 -15.82 -12.92
C GLY A 200 -13.35 -15.21 -11.52
N ALA A 201 -12.71 -14.08 -11.20
CA ALA A 201 -12.85 -13.46 -9.87
C ALA A 201 -12.69 -11.94 -9.87
N ARG A 202 -13.48 -11.28 -9.02
CA ARG A 202 -13.20 -9.91 -8.54
C ARG A 202 -12.59 -9.99 -7.14
N ILE A 203 -11.62 -9.13 -6.90
CA ILE A 203 -10.94 -9.01 -5.61
C ILE A 203 -11.13 -7.58 -5.14
N THR A 204 -11.66 -7.39 -3.93
CA THR A 204 -11.70 -6.06 -3.30
C THR A 204 -10.76 -6.06 -2.11
N ALA A 205 -9.74 -5.19 -2.12
CA ALA A 205 -8.90 -4.91 -0.97
C ALA A 205 -9.53 -3.79 -0.15
N LEU A 206 -9.81 -4.05 1.14
CA LEU A 206 -10.44 -3.09 2.03
C LEU A 206 -9.65 -2.93 3.32
N TRP A 207 -9.44 -1.68 3.74
CA TRP A 207 -8.89 -1.35 5.04
C TRP A 207 -9.37 0.04 5.48
N TYR A 208 -9.09 0.36 6.73
CA TYR A 208 -9.32 1.68 7.30
C TYR A 208 -8.05 2.14 7.99
N ALA A 209 -7.38 3.11 7.38
CA ALA A 209 -6.16 3.73 7.89
C ALA A 209 -6.54 4.75 8.96
N ASN A 210 -6.49 4.32 10.22
CA ASN A 210 -6.90 5.12 11.37
C ASN A 210 -5.72 5.78 12.10
N GLU A 211 -4.53 5.69 11.52
CA GLU A 211 -3.30 6.32 11.99
C GLU A 211 -3.28 7.83 11.74
N SER A 212 -2.70 8.59 12.66
CA SER A 212 -2.57 10.05 12.56
C SER A 212 -1.12 10.49 12.76
N GLY A 213 -0.83 11.78 12.59
CA GLY A 213 0.49 12.36 12.84
C GLY A 213 0.88 12.42 14.32
N ALA A 214 -0.07 12.15 15.23
CA ALA A 214 0.19 12.07 16.67
C ALA A 214 0.70 10.69 17.12
N GLU A 215 0.91 9.77 16.19
CA GLU A 215 1.46 8.45 16.53
C GLU A 215 2.90 8.53 17.01
N GLY A 216 3.17 7.82 18.11
CA GLY A 216 4.54 7.60 18.57
C GLY A 216 5.32 6.70 17.62
N GLN A 217 6.64 6.89 17.62
CA GLN A 217 7.57 6.00 16.93
C GLN A 217 7.91 4.80 17.82
N GLY A 218 8.35 3.71 17.20
CA GLY A 218 8.86 2.51 17.88
C GLY A 218 7.84 1.38 18.01
N ALA A 219 8.11 0.47 18.95
CA ALA A 219 7.36 -0.78 19.15
C ALA A 219 5.99 -0.62 19.84
N GLY A 220 5.40 0.58 19.78
CA GLY A 220 4.09 0.87 20.39
C GLY A 220 2.95 0.01 19.83
N PRO A 221 1.77 0.04 20.49
CA PRO A 221 0.62 -0.77 20.10
C PRO A 221 0.21 -0.52 18.65
N SER A 222 -0.33 -1.57 18.01
CA SER A 222 -0.89 -1.47 16.66
C SER A 222 -2.24 -0.73 16.67
N GLY A 223 -2.53 -0.05 15.55
CA GLY A 223 -3.69 0.83 15.40
C GLY A 223 -3.35 2.30 15.60
N GLY A 224 -4.28 3.14 15.16
CA GLY A 224 -4.11 4.58 15.15
C GLY A 224 -5.00 5.38 16.08
N THR A 225 -4.64 6.65 16.23
CA THR A 225 -5.27 7.60 17.16
C THR A 225 -6.52 8.27 16.57
N ALA A 226 -6.83 8.05 15.28
CA ALA A 226 -8.06 8.54 14.67
C ALA A 226 -9.26 7.71 15.17
N GLY A 227 -10.26 8.42 15.70
CA GLY A 227 -11.54 7.82 16.09
C GLY A 227 -12.53 7.78 14.93
N PRO A 228 -13.38 6.73 14.80
CA PRO A 228 -13.34 5.46 15.52
C PRO A 228 -12.17 4.57 15.06
N ALA A 229 -11.80 3.54 15.83
CA ALA A 229 -10.72 2.60 15.44
C ALA A 229 -11.09 1.64 14.29
N THR A 230 -12.39 1.47 14.03
CA THR A 230 -12.90 0.64 12.94
C THR A 230 -14.10 1.30 12.27
N VAL A 231 -14.35 0.95 11.01
CA VAL A 231 -15.53 1.39 10.26
C VAL A 231 -16.26 0.20 9.67
N ARG A 232 -17.59 0.29 9.58
CA ARG A 232 -18.42 -0.75 8.95
C ARG A 232 -18.67 -0.41 7.49
N VAL A 233 -18.57 -1.41 6.62
CA VAL A 233 -18.88 -1.27 5.19
C VAL A 233 -19.82 -2.38 4.73
N ARG A 234 -20.70 -2.06 3.77
CA ARG A 234 -21.60 -3.04 3.11
C ARG A 234 -21.18 -3.22 1.66
N LEU A 235 -20.32 -4.20 1.41
CA LEU A 235 -19.76 -4.52 0.11
C LEU A 235 -20.78 -5.32 -0.75
N PRO A 236 -21.21 -4.80 -1.91
CA PRO A 236 -21.97 -5.59 -2.87
C PRO A 236 -21.12 -6.72 -3.44
N VAL A 237 -21.67 -7.94 -3.47
CA VAL A 237 -21.00 -9.12 -4.04
C VAL A 237 -22.00 -9.93 -4.86
N ARG A 238 -21.50 -10.69 -5.83
CA ARG A 238 -22.29 -11.41 -6.83
C ARG A 238 -22.53 -12.85 -6.43
N ALA A 239 -21.54 -13.51 -5.82
CA ALA A 239 -21.66 -14.89 -5.38
C ALA A 239 -22.52 -15.03 -4.10
N HIS A 240 -23.10 -16.22 -3.91
CA HIS A 240 -23.77 -16.59 -2.65
C HIS A 240 -22.79 -16.91 -1.51
N ARG A 241 -21.52 -17.14 -1.85
CA ARG A 241 -20.41 -17.31 -0.91
C ARG A 241 -19.20 -16.59 -1.46
N VAL A 242 -18.46 -15.92 -0.59
CA VAL A 242 -17.18 -15.29 -0.95
C VAL A 242 -16.09 -15.79 -0.03
N THR A 243 -14.84 -15.73 -0.49
CA THR A 243 -13.69 -15.96 0.37
C THR A 243 -13.15 -14.62 0.86
N ILE A 244 -12.98 -14.49 2.17
CA ILE A 244 -12.23 -13.40 2.79
C ILE A 244 -10.85 -13.93 3.16
N VAL A 245 -9.81 -13.22 2.73
CA VAL A 245 -8.41 -13.46 3.11
C VAL A 245 -7.93 -12.26 3.93
N GLY A 246 -7.42 -12.48 5.14
CA GLY A 246 -6.76 -11.42 5.92
C GLY A 246 -5.36 -11.15 5.39
N PHE A 247 -4.81 -9.96 5.66
CA PHE A 247 -3.48 -9.58 5.15
C PHE A 247 -2.36 -10.54 5.53
N LEU A 248 -2.42 -11.25 6.66
CA LEU A 248 -1.45 -12.30 7.05
C LEU A 248 -1.72 -13.68 6.42
N GLY A 249 -2.75 -13.80 5.57
CA GLY A 249 -3.07 -15.02 4.84
C GLY A 249 -4.15 -15.91 5.45
N SER A 250 -4.71 -15.55 6.61
CA SER A 250 -5.87 -16.27 7.17
C SER A 250 -7.03 -16.28 6.17
N ARG A 251 -7.70 -17.42 6.00
CA ARG A 251 -8.72 -17.60 4.95
C ARG A 251 -10.01 -18.14 5.54
N ARG A 252 -11.14 -17.54 5.16
CA ARG A 252 -12.48 -18.03 5.51
C ARG A 252 -13.48 -17.83 4.38
N THR A 253 -14.43 -18.74 4.25
CA THR A 253 -15.53 -18.63 3.28
C THR A 253 -16.82 -18.29 4.01
N VAL A 254 -17.43 -17.17 3.65
CA VAL A 254 -18.66 -16.67 4.28
C VAL A 254 -19.82 -16.72 3.30
N ALA A 255 -21.01 -17.07 3.80
CA ALA A 255 -22.25 -16.96 3.07
C ALA A 255 -22.65 -15.49 2.95
N VAL A 256 -23.16 -15.12 1.78
CA VAL A 256 -23.66 -13.77 1.51
C VAL A 256 -25.15 -13.74 1.77
N PRO A 257 -25.67 -12.74 2.51
CA PRO A 257 -27.10 -12.58 2.71
C PRO A 257 -27.87 -12.45 1.39
N ARG A 258 -29.18 -12.73 1.40
CA ARG A 258 -30.04 -12.60 0.22
C ARG A 258 -30.05 -11.18 -0.39
N SER A 259 -29.69 -10.16 0.40
CA SER A 259 -29.51 -8.78 -0.08
C SER A 259 -28.34 -8.60 -1.06
N GLY A 260 -27.44 -9.59 -1.19
CA GLY A 260 -26.23 -9.49 -2.01
C GLY A 260 -25.17 -8.54 -1.43
N ARG A 261 -25.30 -8.14 -0.16
CA ARG A 261 -24.38 -7.21 0.50
C ARG A 261 -23.73 -7.86 1.72
N LEU A 262 -22.41 -7.95 1.69
CA LEU A 262 -21.59 -8.45 2.79
C LEU A 262 -21.23 -7.31 3.74
N SER A 263 -21.59 -7.45 5.01
CA SER A 263 -21.18 -6.51 6.07
C SER A 263 -19.79 -6.89 6.57
N LEU A 264 -18.88 -5.92 6.58
CA LEU A 264 -17.51 -6.06 7.08
C LEU A 264 -17.20 -4.96 8.10
N VAL A 265 -16.34 -5.28 9.06
CA VAL A 265 -15.70 -4.31 9.95
C VAL A 265 -14.26 -4.16 9.46
N LEU A 266 -13.88 -2.95 9.08
CA LEU A 266 -12.56 -2.61 8.59
C LEU A 266 -11.76 -1.95 9.70
N GLY A 267 -10.51 -2.38 9.84
CA GLY A 267 -9.50 -1.73 10.66
C GLY A 267 -8.22 -1.54 9.85
N PRO A 268 -7.09 -1.30 10.53
CA PRO A 268 -5.81 -1.04 9.88
C PRO A 268 -5.26 -2.23 9.07
N GLY A 269 -5.60 -3.46 9.45
CA GLY A 269 -5.23 -4.67 8.71
C GLY A 269 -6.10 -4.88 7.46
N PRO A 270 -5.53 -4.94 6.25
CA PRO A 270 -6.33 -5.19 5.05
C PRO A 270 -7.06 -6.54 5.04
N LEU A 271 -8.27 -6.51 4.47
CA LEU A 271 -9.06 -7.68 4.10
C LEU A 271 -9.18 -7.75 2.58
N TYR A 272 -9.01 -8.95 2.02
CA TYR A 272 -9.21 -9.20 0.60
C TYR A 272 -10.45 -10.08 0.39
N VAL A 273 -11.48 -9.51 -0.22
CA VAL A 273 -12.72 -10.24 -0.56
C VAL A 273 -12.62 -10.74 -1.99
N ILE A 274 -12.63 -12.06 -2.15
CA ILE A 274 -12.60 -12.75 -3.45
C ILE A 274 -14.02 -13.21 -3.78
N ASP A 275 -14.60 -12.59 -4.80
CA ASP A 275 -15.92 -12.88 -5.34
C ASP A 275 -15.78 -13.52 -6.72
N THR A 276 -16.07 -14.83 -6.81
CA THR A 276 -16.00 -15.60 -8.06
C THR A 276 -17.25 -15.46 -8.93
N GLY A 277 -18.21 -14.64 -8.53
CA GLY A 277 -19.51 -14.55 -9.19
C GLY A 277 -20.38 -15.78 -8.98
N ARG A 278 -21.58 -15.76 -9.59
CA ARG A 278 -22.42 -16.96 -9.68
C ARG A 278 -21.78 -17.87 -10.72
N THR A 279 -21.39 -19.07 -10.32
CA THR A 279 -21.14 -20.12 -11.30
C THR A 279 -22.40 -20.25 -12.15
N ALA A 280 -22.29 -20.02 -13.45
CA ALA A 280 -23.34 -20.42 -14.37
C ALA A 280 -23.54 -21.92 -14.12
N SER A 281 -24.73 -22.30 -13.66
CA SER A 281 -25.12 -23.71 -13.66
C SER A 281 -24.85 -24.22 -15.07
N ARG A 282 -23.86 -25.10 -15.23
CA ARG A 282 -23.78 -25.93 -16.44
C ARG A 282 -25.02 -26.80 -16.37
N THR A 283 -26.12 -26.31 -16.92
CA THR A 283 -27.23 -27.15 -17.35
C THR A 283 -26.64 -28.14 -18.32
N ARG A 284 -26.28 -29.33 -17.82
CA ARG A 284 -26.08 -30.52 -18.63
C ARG A 284 -27.43 -30.74 -19.31
N GLY A 285 -27.56 -30.24 -20.53
CA GLY A 285 -28.64 -30.61 -21.42
C GLY A 285 -28.61 -32.13 -21.52
N ARG A 286 -29.63 -32.78 -20.95
CA ARG A 286 -29.96 -34.16 -21.30
C ARG A 286 -30.37 -34.13 -22.77
N HIS A 287 -29.45 -34.47 -23.66
CA HIS A 287 -29.86 -35.00 -24.96
C HIS A 287 -30.45 -36.37 -24.71
N ARG A 288 -31.79 -36.43 -24.70
CA ARG A 288 -32.55 -37.61 -25.13
C ARG A 288 -33.02 -37.30 -26.55
N GLY A 289 -32.72 -38.22 -27.45
CA GLY A 289 -33.01 -38.20 -28.87
C GLY A 289 -32.21 -39.33 -29.48
#